data_AF-A0A1B8B9K4-F1
#
_entry.id   AF-A0A1B8B9K4-F1
#
_cell.length_a   1.000
_cell.length_b   1.000
_cell.length_c   1.000
_cell.angle_alpha   90.00
_cell.angle_beta   90.00
_cell.angle_gamma   90.00
#
_symmetry.space_group_name_H-M   'P 1'
#
loop_
_entity.id
_entity.type
_entity.pdbx_description
1 polymer ?
#
loop_
_entity_poly.entity_id
_entity_poly.type
_entity_poly.pdbx_seq_one_letter_code
_entity_poly.pdbx_strand_id
1 'polypeptide(L)'
;MDNIAYYVCRTLWNFVLFPLRQWVLRPSQEQPPSPPSFPLHRLPPEIRDIIWNFTLPDRRVFVVEEFLRYPKSDMEYLGFGFRHPPPVTLQVCYESRAAALRAGFFFKTGKRSLGAWFRPETDMMCFYSVSSLTTSEDRHVQGLDKVLHVGIFSSTFLDFSYGKSSRFMMERPIRAIHSSMPSLETLNYIYIRHERPVEQEICSTDYRSASLSLPLSDATYRRWREMVYKTEDEMRKEIRTGSRY
;
A
#
# COMPACT_ATOMS: atom_id res chain seq x y z
N MET A 1 14.60 24.57 -23.12
CA MET A 1 14.57 23.92 -21.79
C MET A 1 13.60 22.77 -21.97
N ASP A 2 14.08 21.71 -22.62
CA ASP A 2 13.23 20.65 -23.17
C ASP A 2 13.93 19.31 -23.02
N ASN A 3 13.13 18.26 -22.83
CA ASN A 3 13.48 16.83 -22.71
C ASN A 3 13.74 16.28 -21.31
N ILE A 4 12.66 16.02 -20.56
CA ILE A 4 12.59 14.92 -19.58
C ILE A 4 11.28 14.16 -19.83
N ALA A 5 11.26 13.33 -20.86
CA ALA A 5 10.17 12.38 -21.09
C ALA A 5 10.66 11.19 -21.94
N TYR A 6 11.83 10.63 -21.64
CA TYR A 6 12.25 9.34 -22.17
C TYR A 6 13.20 8.69 -21.17
N TYR A 7 13.00 7.41 -20.88
CA TYR A 7 13.82 6.51 -20.05
C TYR A 7 13.61 6.52 -18.54
N VAL A 8 12.55 5.86 -18.07
CA VAL A 8 12.61 5.06 -16.83
C VAL A 8 11.91 3.72 -17.05
N CYS A 9 12.58 2.79 -17.72
CA CYS A 9 12.43 1.35 -17.47
C CYS A 9 13.80 0.71 -17.75
N ARG A 10 14.53 0.60 -16.64
CA ARG A 10 15.93 0.30 -16.47
C ARG A 10 16.07 -1.21 -16.33
N THR A 11 16.62 -1.86 -17.35
CA THR A 11 17.07 -3.26 -17.25
C THR A 11 18.59 -3.28 -17.37
N LEU A 12 19.26 -3.44 -16.21
CA LEU A 12 20.55 -4.12 -16.02
C LEU A 12 21.76 -3.57 -16.82
N TRP A 13 22.48 -2.53 -16.39
CA TRP A 13 23.59 -2.57 -15.40
C TRP A 13 24.31 -3.92 -15.23
N ASN A 14 25.01 -4.38 -16.27
CA ASN A 14 26.16 -5.29 -16.10
C ASN A 14 27.24 -4.95 -17.14
N PHE A 15 28.49 -5.17 -16.75
CA PHE A 15 29.77 -4.93 -17.44
C PHE A 15 30.54 -3.67 -17.05
N VAL A 16 31.17 -3.75 -15.88
CA VAL A 16 32.50 -3.18 -15.64
C VAL A 16 33.51 -4.31 -15.84
N LEU A 17 34.65 -3.98 -16.44
CA LEU A 17 35.81 -4.81 -16.86
C LEU A 17 35.74 -5.29 -18.32
N PHE A 18 36.38 -4.56 -19.24
CA PHE A 18 37.49 -5.06 -20.09
C PHE A 18 38.25 -3.85 -20.67
N PRO A 19 39.54 -3.99 -21.00
CA PRO A 19 40.52 -2.92 -21.13
C PRO A 19 40.64 -2.36 -22.56
N LEU A 20 41.34 -1.24 -22.64
CA LEU A 20 41.86 -0.56 -23.84
C LEU A 20 42.16 -1.51 -25.01
N ARG A 21 41.31 -1.50 -26.04
CA ARG A 21 41.63 -2.02 -27.38
C ARG A 21 41.06 -1.13 -28.48
N GLN A 22 41.99 -0.62 -29.27
CA GLN A 22 41.92 -0.30 -30.71
C GLN A 22 40.66 0.41 -31.25
N TRP A 23 40.88 1.65 -31.68
CA TRP A 23 40.00 2.39 -32.58
C TRP A 23 39.92 1.69 -33.95
N VAL A 24 39.02 0.72 -34.06
CA VAL A 24 38.51 0.26 -35.36
C VAL A 24 37.42 1.26 -35.76
N LEU A 25 37.60 1.93 -36.90
CA LEU A 25 36.57 2.75 -37.54
C LEU A 25 35.33 1.88 -37.74
N ARG A 26 34.32 2.05 -36.87
CA ARG A 26 33.02 1.39 -37.05
C ARG A 26 32.40 1.93 -38.34
N PRO A 27 31.95 1.07 -39.27
CA PRO A 27 31.10 1.52 -40.36
C PRO A 27 29.88 2.22 -39.76
N SER A 28 29.45 3.31 -40.39
CA SER A 28 28.26 4.09 -39.99
C SER A 28 27.14 3.16 -39.57
N GLN A 29 26.89 3.08 -38.27
CA GLN A 29 25.71 2.40 -37.74
C GLN A 29 24.51 3.22 -38.22
N GLU A 30 23.84 2.74 -39.26
CA GLU A 30 22.51 3.23 -39.62
C GLU A 30 21.65 3.19 -38.35
N GLN A 31 21.30 4.38 -37.87
CA GLN A 31 20.50 4.52 -36.67
C GLN A 31 19.15 3.86 -36.97
N PRO A 32 18.70 2.86 -36.18
CA PRO A 32 17.43 2.21 -36.46
C PRO A 32 16.33 3.27 -36.51
N PRO A 33 15.36 3.14 -37.44
CA PRO A 33 14.30 4.12 -37.59
C PRO A 33 13.63 4.34 -36.23
N SER A 34 13.50 5.59 -35.83
CA SER A 34 12.87 5.96 -34.57
C SER A 34 11.50 5.29 -34.49
N PRO A 35 11.16 4.61 -33.38
CA PRO A 35 9.90 3.90 -33.27
C PRO A 35 8.74 4.87 -33.52
N PRO A 36 7.67 4.40 -34.20
CA PRO A 36 6.52 5.24 -34.50
C PRO A 36 5.95 5.83 -33.20
N SER A 37 5.85 7.16 -33.14
CA SER A 37 5.25 7.88 -32.02
C SER A 37 3.73 7.84 -32.14
N PHE A 38 3.06 7.27 -31.15
CA PHE A 38 1.61 7.23 -31.08
C PHE A 38 1.09 8.38 -30.19
N PRO A 39 0.45 9.42 -30.75
CA PRO A 39 0.03 10.58 -29.99
C PRO A 39 -1.18 10.27 -29.09
N LEU A 40 -0.96 10.23 -27.78
CA LEU A 40 -1.99 9.91 -26.79
C LEU A 40 -3.26 10.78 -26.92
N HIS A 41 -3.11 12.07 -27.26
CA HIS A 41 -4.23 13.01 -27.39
C HIS A 41 -5.20 12.69 -28.54
N ARG A 42 -4.82 11.82 -29.49
CA ARG A 42 -5.70 11.40 -30.60
C ARG A 42 -6.65 10.26 -30.20
N LEU A 43 -6.45 9.67 -29.03
CA LEU A 43 -7.33 8.64 -28.51
C LEU A 43 -8.66 9.26 -28.01
N PRO A 44 -9.77 8.51 -28.11
CA PRO A 44 -11.00 8.84 -27.41
C PRO A 44 -10.75 9.08 -25.91
N PRO A 45 -11.46 10.01 -25.26
CA PRO A 45 -11.31 10.31 -23.84
C PRO A 45 -11.39 9.06 -22.93
N GLU A 46 -12.26 8.10 -23.28
CA GLU A 46 -12.48 6.87 -22.52
C GLU A 46 -11.20 6.01 -22.49
N ILE A 47 -10.53 5.90 -23.64
CA ILE A 47 -9.28 5.13 -23.74
C ILE A 47 -8.16 5.83 -22.99
N ARG A 48 -8.10 7.17 -23.03
CA ARG A 48 -7.11 7.94 -22.25
C ARG A 48 -7.32 7.78 -20.75
N ASP A 49 -8.56 7.82 -20.28
CA ASP A 49 -8.89 7.60 -18.86
C ASP A 49 -8.49 6.18 -18.41
N ILE A 50 -8.77 5.17 -19.23
CA ILE A 50 -8.30 3.79 -19.00
C ILE A 50 -6.78 3.76 -18.86
N ILE A 51 -6.05 4.36 -19.82
CA ILE A 51 -4.58 4.41 -19.77
C ILE A 51 -4.11 5.06 -18.46
N TRP A 52 -4.67 6.20 -18.07
CA TRP A 52 -4.27 6.87 -16.84
C TRP A 52 -4.61 6.09 -15.57
N ASN A 53 -5.73 5.36 -15.56
CA ASN A 53 -6.07 4.48 -14.44
C ASN A 53 -5.11 3.29 -14.34
N PHE A 54 -4.63 2.76 -15.46
CA PHE A 54 -3.62 1.70 -15.51
C PHE A 54 -2.21 2.17 -15.11
N THR A 55 -1.92 3.48 -15.19
CA THR A 55 -0.64 4.03 -14.70
C THR A 55 -0.65 4.37 -13.21
N LEU A 56 -1.78 4.20 -12.51
CA LEU A 56 -1.82 4.36 -11.06
C LEU A 56 -1.10 3.18 -10.37
N PRO A 57 -0.53 3.41 -9.18
CA PRO A 57 0.03 2.34 -8.37
C PRO A 57 -0.97 1.22 -8.14
N ASP A 58 -0.45 -0.01 -8.14
CA ASP A 58 -1.17 -1.17 -7.67
C ASP A 58 -1.38 -1.10 -6.14
N ARG A 59 -1.95 -2.14 -5.54
CA ARG A 59 -2.19 -2.27 -4.10
C ARG A 59 -0.92 -2.00 -3.29
N ARG A 60 -0.96 -0.94 -2.48
CA ARG A 60 0.06 -0.61 -1.49
C ARG A 60 -0.44 -0.82 -0.06
N VAL A 61 0.51 -1.05 0.84
CA VAL A 61 0.25 -1.22 2.27
C VAL A 61 0.77 0.01 3.02
N PHE A 62 -0.14 0.74 3.67
CA PHE A 62 0.16 1.90 4.49
C PHE A 62 0.17 1.51 5.96
N VAL A 63 1.37 1.30 6.52
CA VAL A 63 1.52 0.94 7.92
C VAL A 63 1.47 2.17 8.79
N VAL A 64 0.43 2.27 9.62
CA VAL A 64 0.26 3.35 10.60
C VAL A 64 1.02 2.98 11.86
N GLU A 65 2.01 3.81 12.19
CA GLU A 65 2.82 3.66 13.39
C GLU A 65 2.25 4.45 14.55
N GLU A 66 1.85 5.69 14.27
CA GLU A 66 1.41 6.63 15.28
C GLU A 66 0.33 7.57 14.75
N PHE A 67 -0.44 8.09 15.71
CA PHE A 67 -1.37 9.18 15.49
C PHE A 67 -0.77 10.42 16.11
N LEU A 68 -0.42 11.39 15.26
CA LEU A 68 0.19 12.63 15.66
C LEU A 68 -0.88 13.67 15.94
N ARG A 69 -0.87 14.26 17.13
CA ARG A 69 -1.74 15.39 17.49
C ARG A 69 -0.91 16.66 17.62
N TYR A 70 -1.31 17.73 16.93
CA TYR A 70 -0.63 19.02 17.10
C TYR A 70 -1.22 19.82 18.26
N PRO A 71 -0.37 20.56 19.01
CA PRO A 71 -0.87 21.54 19.97
C PRO A 71 -1.79 22.53 19.24
N LYS A 72 -3.01 22.72 19.75
CA LYS A 72 -4.05 23.63 19.22
C LYS A 72 -4.79 23.16 17.96
N SER A 73 -4.69 21.90 17.58
CA SER A 73 -5.56 21.32 16.55
C SER A 73 -6.34 20.15 17.12
N ASP A 74 -7.63 20.11 16.83
CA ASP A 74 -8.49 18.95 17.11
C ASP A 74 -8.30 17.84 16.06
N MET A 75 -7.53 18.11 15.01
CA MET A 75 -7.22 17.14 13.96
C MET A 75 -6.00 16.31 14.35
N GLU A 76 -6.12 15.00 14.15
CA GLU A 76 -5.01 14.08 14.19
C GLU A 76 -4.49 13.76 12.80
N TYR A 77 -3.23 13.34 12.74
CA TYR A 77 -2.48 13.04 11.53
C TYR A 77 -1.91 11.62 11.62
N LEU A 78 -1.76 10.96 10.48
CA LEU A 78 -1.17 9.62 10.44
C LEU A 78 0.34 9.73 10.26
N GLY A 79 1.08 9.07 11.14
CA GLY A 79 2.49 8.72 10.96
C GLY A 79 2.59 7.36 10.26
N PHE A 80 3.18 7.34 9.07
CA PHE A 80 3.44 6.11 8.34
C PHE A 80 4.93 5.76 8.42
N GLY A 81 5.24 4.49 8.71
CA GLY A 81 6.62 4.00 8.79
C GLY A 81 7.35 4.05 7.45
N PHE A 82 6.63 3.74 6.38
CA PHE A 82 7.10 3.89 5.01
C PHE A 82 6.32 4.98 4.26
N ARG A 83 7.03 5.87 3.59
CA ARG A 83 6.43 6.95 2.78
C ARG A 83 6.41 6.56 1.31
N HIS A 84 5.26 6.04 0.88
CA HIS A 84 4.99 5.78 -0.52
C HIS A 84 5.14 7.05 -1.38
N PRO A 85 5.84 6.98 -2.52
CA PRO A 85 5.91 8.10 -3.44
C PRO A 85 4.50 8.39 -4.01
N PRO A 86 4.18 9.67 -4.29
CA PRO A 86 2.95 10.00 -5.01
C PRO A 86 3.01 9.42 -6.44
N PRO A 87 1.86 9.07 -7.04
CA PRO A 87 1.83 8.54 -8.39
C PRO A 87 2.40 9.54 -9.40
N VAL A 88 3.23 9.05 -10.33
CA VAL A 88 3.83 9.86 -11.41
C VAL A 88 2.75 10.59 -12.22
N THR A 89 1.58 9.96 -12.36
CA THR A 89 0.38 10.50 -13.01
C THR A 89 -0.02 11.90 -12.51
N LEU A 90 0.30 12.29 -11.28
CA LEU A 90 0.04 13.64 -10.75
C LEU A 90 0.90 14.74 -11.40
N GLN A 91 2.01 14.37 -12.05
CA GLN A 91 3.03 15.30 -12.53
C GLN A 91 3.12 15.39 -14.06
N VAL A 92 2.49 14.48 -14.81
CA VAL A 92 2.64 14.41 -16.27
C VAL A 92 1.89 15.54 -16.99
N CYS A 93 0.56 15.59 -16.91
CA CYS A 93 -0.26 16.62 -17.54
C CYS A 93 -1.53 16.88 -16.72
N TYR A 94 -2.37 17.81 -17.19
CA TYR A 94 -3.64 18.10 -16.52
C TYR A 94 -4.58 16.90 -16.48
N GLU A 95 -4.73 16.18 -17.60
CA GLU A 95 -5.63 15.04 -17.71
C GLU A 95 -5.22 13.88 -16.79
N SER A 96 -3.94 13.55 -16.77
CA SER A 96 -3.37 12.52 -15.90
C SER A 96 -3.58 12.89 -14.42
N ARG A 97 -3.30 14.14 -14.06
CA ARG A 97 -3.50 14.63 -12.69
C ARG A 97 -4.96 14.52 -12.27
N ALA A 98 -5.88 14.90 -13.15
CA ALA A 98 -7.30 14.78 -12.88
C ALA A 98 -7.72 13.30 -12.66
N ALA A 99 -7.16 12.36 -13.42
CA ALA A 99 -7.39 10.93 -13.21
C ALA A 99 -6.92 10.46 -11.83
N ALA A 100 -5.69 10.80 -11.44
CA ALA A 100 -5.14 10.43 -10.13
C ALA A 100 -5.90 11.05 -8.94
N LEU A 101 -6.43 12.27 -9.09
CA LEU A 101 -7.24 12.93 -8.06
C LEU A 101 -8.69 12.42 -8.00
N ARG A 102 -9.22 11.81 -9.07
CA ARG A 102 -10.51 11.11 -9.04
C ARG A 102 -10.40 9.76 -8.32
N ALA A 103 -9.29 9.07 -8.51
CA ALA A 103 -9.07 7.73 -7.97
C ALA A 103 -8.51 7.71 -6.53
N GLY A 104 -8.14 8.84 -5.95
CA GLY A 104 -7.51 8.84 -4.64
C GLY A 104 -7.43 10.21 -3.99
N PHE A 105 -6.92 10.23 -2.77
CA PHE A 105 -6.80 11.45 -1.97
C PHE A 105 -5.51 11.44 -1.13
N PHE A 106 -5.18 12.56 -0.49
CA PHE A 106 -4.01 12.66 0.37
C PHE A 106 -4.39 12.61 1.85
N PHE A 107 -3.79 11.70 2.60
CA PHE A 107 -3.73 11.80 4.06
C PHE A 107 -2.73 12.86 4.46
N LYS A 108 -3.08 13.71 5.43
CA LYS A 108 -2.10 14.65 6.00
C LYS A 108 -1.15 13.89 6.92
N THR A 109 0.15 14.04 6.69
CA THR A 109 1.22 13.35 7.46
C THR A 109 2.09 14.39 8.17
N GLY A 110 1.48 15.11 9.11
CA GLY A 110 2.12 16.24 9.78
C GLY A 110 1.91 17.60 9.08
N LYS A 111 2.42 18.67 9.69
CA LYS A 111 2.14 20.07 9.32
C LYS A 111 2.79 20.54 8.02
N ARG A 112 3.89 19.91 7.61
CA ARG A 112 4.72 20.34 6.45
C ARG A 112 4.85 19.28 5.37
N SER A 113 4.17 18.14 5.51
CA SER A 113 4.23 17.13 4.46
C SER A 113 3.20 17.44 3.37
N LEU A 114 3.50 16.98 2.16
CA LEU A 114 2.54 16.94 1.05
C LEU A 114 1.45 15.87 1.28
N GLY A 115 1.53 15.14 2.40
CA GLY A 115 0.68 14.00 2.69
C GLY A 115 1.10 12.71 1.98
N ALA A 116 0.35 11.66 2.22
CA ALA A 116 0.48 10.37 1.55
C ALA A 116 -0.72 10.17 0.62
N TRP A 117 -0.48 10.00 -0.68
CA TRP A 117 -1.55 9.72 -1.64
C TRP A 117 -2.03 8.27 -1.47
N PHE A 118 -3.33 8.11 -1.27
CA PHE A 118 -4.02 6.86 -0.96
C PHE A 118 -5.16 6.62 -1.95
N ARG A 119 -5.25 5.40 -2.47
CA ARG A 119 -6.26 4.91 -3.40
C ARG A 119 -7.21 3.94 -2.68
N PRO A 120 -8.43 4.38 -2.31
CA PRO A 120 -9.38 3.57 -1.53
C PRO A 120 -9.63 2.16 -2.07
N GLU A 121 -9.70 2.02 -3.39
CA GLU A 121 -10.13 0.80 -4.05
C GLU A 121 -9.09 -0.32 -4.03
N THR A 122 -7.82 0.02 -3.77
CA THR A 122 -6.72 -0.95 -3.83
C THR A 122 -5.81 -0.90 -2.62
N ASP A 123 -5.56 0.29 -2.07
CA ASP A 123 -4.64 0.45 -0.95
C ASP A 123 -5.25 -0.03 0.35
N MET A 124 -4.37 -0.51 1.24
CA MET A 124 -4.77 -1.06 2.52
C MET A 124 -4.03 -0.36 3.65
N MET A 125 -4.77 0.09 4.65
CA MET A 125 -4.20 0.72 5.84
C MET A 125 -4.02 -0.31 6.96
N CYS A 126 -2.82 -0.40 7.52
CA CYS A 126 -2.43 -1.48 8.41
C CYS A 126 -1.99 -0.96 9.77
N PHE A 127 -2.41 -1.64 10.84
CA PHE A 127 -2.13 -1.24 12.21
C PHE A 127 -1.35 -2.32 12.96
N TYR A 128 -0.20 -1.95 13.53
CA TYR A 128 0.60 -2.82 14.44
C TYR A 128 -0.12 -3.13 15.74
N SER A 129 -0.96 -2.20 16.18
CA SER A 129 -1.76 -2.42 17.36
C SER A 129 -3.17 -1.90 17.15
N VAL A 130 -4.11 -2.72 17.57
CA VAL A 130 -5.50 -2.35 17.68
C VAL A 130 -5.73 -1.39 18.87
N SER A 131 -4.83 -1.35 19.85
CA SER A 131 -4.85 -0.30 20.87
C SER A 131 -4.70 1.09 20.25
N SER A 132 -3.95 1.20 19.14
CA SER A 132 -3.85 2.44 18.37
C SER A 132 -5.19 2.85 17.75
N LEU A 133 -6.17 1.96 17.60
CA LEU A 133 -7.50 2.28 17.06
C LEU A 133 -8.55 2.51 18.16
N THR A 134 -8.37 1.92 19.34
CA THR A 134 -9.36 1.97 20.43
C THR A 134 -9.14 3.10 21.43
N THR A 135 -7.97 3.72 21.43
CA THR A 135 -7.59 4.72 22.44
C THR A 135 -8.28 6.08 22.31
N SER A 136 -9.08 6.31 21.26
CA SER A 136 -9.87 7.54 21.17
C SER A 136 -11.08 7.32 20.25
N GLU A 137 -12.26 7.18 20.85
CA GLU A 137 -13.53 7.17 20.12
C GLU A 137 -13.79 8.50 19.37
N ASP A 138 -12.99 9.54 19.65
CA ASP A 138 -13.08 10.89 19.05
C ASP A 138 -11.94 11.22 18.05
N ARG A 139 -11.25 10.21 17.47
CA ARG A 139 -10.19 10.53 16.49
C ARG A 139 -10.78 11.08 15.21
N HIS A 140 -10.61 12.39 15.00
CA HIS A 140 -10.92 13.01 13.74
C HIS A 140 -9.66 13.11 12.87
N VAL A 141 -9.41 12.06 12.09
CA VAL A 141 -8.39 12.04 11.04
C VAL A 141 -9.09 12.17 9.68
N GLN A 142 -8.77 13.23 8.96
CA GLN A 142 -9.36 13.51 7.65
C GLN A 142 -9.08 12.38 6.64
N GLY A 143 -10.13 11.81 6.05
CA GLY A 143 -10.05 10.78 5.02
C GLY A 143 -10.16 9.34 5.53
N LEU A 144 -10.18 9.11 6.85
CA LEU A 144 -10.43 7.76 7.39
C LEU A 144 -11.80 7.20 6.97
N ASP A 145 -12.78 8.08 6.82
CA ASP A 145 -14.13 7.77 6.34
C ASP A 145 -14.15 7.15 4.94
N LYS A 146 -13.08 7.32 4.17
CA LYS A 146 -12.95 6.82 2.79
C LYS A 146 -12.13 5.54 2.68
N VAL A 147 -11.67 4.97 3.80
CA VAL A 147 -10.85 3.76 3.79
C VAL A 147 -11.74 2.54 3.64
N LEU A 148 -11.47 1.73 2.61
CA LEU A 148 -12.24 0.50 2.33
C LEU A 148 -11.54 -0.77 2.83
N HIS A 149 -10.21 -0.74 2.94
CA HIS A 149 -9.41 -1.92 3.29
C HIS A 149 -8.50 -1.65 4.49
N VAL A 150 -8.72 -2.40 5.57
CA VAL A 150 -7.88 -2.35 6.78
C VAL A 150 -7.16 -3.67 6.98
N GLY A 151 -5.92 -3.62 7.43
CA GLY A 151 -5.08 -4.73 7.83
C GLY A 151 -4.76 -4.72 9.32
N ILE A 152 -4.77 -5.89 9.96
CA ILE A 152 -4.29 -6.10 11.33
C ILE A 152 -3.16 -7.14 11.26
N PHE A 153 -2.02 -6.81 11.87
CA PHE A 153 -0.89 -7.73 11.92
C PHE A 153 -1.18 -8.98 12.74
N SER A 154 -0.54 -10.09 12.34
CA SER A 154 -0.70 -11.39 12.96
C SER A 154 -0.33 -11.39 14.43
N SER A 155 0.76 -10.73 14.81
CA SER A 155 1.19 -10.59 16.21
C SER A 155 0.08 -9.99 17.07
N THR A 156 -0.49 -8.88 16.63
CA THR A 156 -1.62 -8.22 17.30
C THR A 156 -2.82 -9.15 17.44
N PHE A 157 -3.10 -9.95 16.41
CA PHE A 157 -4.21 -10.89 16.43
C PHE A 157 -3.99 -12.05 17.41
N LEU A 158 -2.77 -12.56 17.50
CA LEU A 158 -2.42 -13.63 18.43
C LEU A 158 -2.57 -13.15 19.88
N ASP A 159 -2.20 -11.91 20.18
CA ASP A 159 -2.42 -11.29 21.49
C ASP A 159 -3.91 -11.34 21.90
N PHE A 160 -4.82 -11.14 20.95
CA PHE A 160 -6.26 -11.27 21.19
C PHE A 160 -6.73 -12.72 21.30
N SER A 161 -6.17 -13.61 20.50
CA SER A 161 -6.67 -14.98 20.34
C SER A 161 -6.28 -15.91 21.49
N TYR A 162 -5.10 -15.71 22.08
CA TYR A 162 -4.63 -16.54 23.20
C TYR A 162 -5.17 -16.10 24.57
N GLY A 163 -5.87 -14.96 24.66
CA GLY A 163 -6.57 -14.54 25.86
C GLY A 163 -7.84 -15.35 26.13
N LYS A 164 -8.09 -15.72 27.39
CA LYS A 164 -9.33 -16.41 27.84
C LYS A 164 -10.63 -15.64 27.53
N SER A 165 -10.53 -14.38 27.10
CA SER A 165 -11.65 -13.47 26.78
C SER A 165 -11.63 -12.94 25.33
N SER A 166 -11.09 -13.74 24.39
CA SER A 166 -10.79 -13.35 23.00
C SER A 166 -11.92 -12.70 22.18
N ARG A 167 -13.20 -13.01 22.46
CA ARG A 167 -14.35 -12.38 21.75
C ARG A 167 -14.56 -10.94 22.17
N PHE A 168 -14.73 -10.70 23.48
CA PHE A 168 -14.96 -9.36 24.03
C PHE A 168 -13.80 -8.41 23.74
N MET A 169 -12.59 -8.96 23.67
CA MET A 169 -11.38 -8.17 23.38
C MET A 169 -11.33 -7.68 21.93
N MET A 170 -11.93 -8.39 20.97
CA MET A 170 -11.95 -7.98 19.56
C MET A 170 -13.16 -7.12 19.20
N GLU A 171 -14.28 -7.31 19.88
CA GLU A 171 -15.52 -6.61 19.56
C GLU A 171 -15.39 -5.09 19.69
N ARG A 172 -14.83 -4.60 20.80
CA ARG A 172 -14.62 -3.17 21.03
C ARG A 172 -13.70 -2.55 19.96
N PRO A 173 -12.52 -3.12 19.66
CA PRO A 173 -11.75 -2.75 18.48
C PRO A 173 -12.47 -2.66 17.16
N ILE A 174 -13.18 -3.71 16.79
CA ILE A 174 -13.85 -3.77 15.49
C ILE A 174 -14.90 -2.67 15.41
N ARG A 175 -15.65 -2.43 16.50
CA ARG A 175 -16.58 -1.30 16.58
C ARG A 175 -15.86 0.03 16.44
N ALA A 176 -14.74 0.23 17.14
CA ALA A 176 -13.96 1.47 17.03
C ALA A 176 -13.43 1.72 15.60
N ILE A 177 -12.99 0.66 14.92
CA ILE A 177 -12.58 0.72 13.51
C ILE A 177 -13.78 1.13 12.64
N HIS A 178 -14.93 0.49 12.80
CA HIS A 178 -16.14 0.82 12.03
C HIS A 178 -16.64 2.25 12.29
N SER A 179 -16.59 2.72 13.54
CA SER A 179 -16.94 4.09 13.88
C SER A 179 -16.02 5.10 13.20
N SER A 180 -14.72 4.79 13.10
CA SER A 180 -13.72 5.66 12.47
C SER A 180 -13.69 5.56 10.94
N MET A 181 -14.10 4.40 10.40
CA MET A 181 -14.04 4.06 8.98
C MET A 181 -15.39 3.43 8.55
N PRO A 182 -16.45 4.23 8.46
CA PRO A 182 -17.80 3.73 8.14
C PRO A 182 -17.90 3.06 6.77
N SER A 183 -17.03 3.42 5.81
CA SER A 183 -17.01 2.83 4.47
C SER A 183 -16.19 1.53 4.38
N LEU A 184 -15.76 0.96 5.51
CA LEU A 184 -14.92 -0.22 5.52
C LEU A 184 -15.63 -1.42 4.86
N GLU A 185 -15.00 -2.00 3.83
CA GLU A 185 -15.51 -3.18 3.12
C GLU A 185 -14.81 -4.46 3.60
N THR A 186 -13.50 -4.37 3.84
CA THR A 186 -12.69 -5.55 4.17
C THR A 186 -11.80 -5.32 5.40
N LEU A 187 -11.78 -6.31 6.28
CA LEU A 187 -10.80 -6.43 7.35
C LEU A 187 -9.85 -7.59 7.03
N ASN A 188 -8.56 -7.30 6.94
CA ASN A 188 -7.54 -8.23 6.48
C ASN A 188 -6.65 -8.65 7.65
N TYR A 189 -6.44 -9.94 7.82
CA TYR A 189 -5.32 -10.44 8.63
C TYR A 189 -4.04 -10.37 7.79
N ILE A 190 -2.96 -9.81 8.33
CA ILE A 190 -1.68 -9.67 7.63
C ILE A 190 -0.59 -10.39 8.38
N TYR A 191 0.08 -11.30 7.68
CA TYR A 191 1.30 -11.92 8.15
C TYR A 191 2.47 -11.51 7.25
N ILE A 192 3.53 -10.92 7.82
CA ILE A 192 4.76 -10.61 7.09
C ILE A 192 5.70 -11.82 7.16
N ARG A 193 6.18 -12.30 6.01
CA ARG A 193 7.06 -13.48 5.90
C ARG A 193 8.44 -13.31 6.55
N HIS A 194 8.94 -12.08 6.58
CA HIS A 194 10.27 -11.75 7.07
C HIS A 194 10.24 -10.48 7.91
N GLU A 195 11.02 -10.43 8.98
CA GLU A 195 11.28 -9.16 9.68
C GLU A 195 11.92 -8.20 8.70
N ARG A 196 11.16 -7.19 8.29
CA ARG A 196 11.64 -6.11 7.44
C ARG A 196 12.05 -4.94 8.33
N PRO A 197 13.10 -4.18 7.97
CA PRO A 197 13.30 -2.86 8.53
C PRO A 197 12.04 -2.03 8.28
N VAL A 198 11.64 -1.27 9.31
CA VAL A 198 10.46 -0.41 9.31
C VAL A 198 10.39 0.54 8.11
N GLU A 199 11.55 0.93 7.58
CA GLU A 199 11.72 1.90 6.50
C GLU A 199 11.58 1.30 5.08
N GLN A 200 11.16 0.03 4.97
CA GLN A 200 10.97 -0.62 3.66
C GLN A 200 9.50 -0.79 3.31
N GLU A 201 9.22 -0.65 2.02
CA GLU A 201 7.91 -0.96 1.46
C GLU A 201 7.53 -2.43 1.70
N ILE A 202 6.29 -2.66 2.12
CA ILE A 202 5.69 -3.99 2.16
C ILE A 202 5.10 -4.25 0.77
N CYS A 203 5.78 -5.06 -0.03
CA CYS A 203 5.28 -5.51 -1.33
C CYS A 203 4.25 -6.63 -1.15
N SER A 204 3.41 -6.85 -2.17
CA SER A 204 2.40 -7.92 -2.17
C SER A 204 2.99 -9.33 -1.97
N THR A 205 4.25 -9.54 -2.33
CA THR A 205 4.97 -10.81 -2.12
C THR A 205 5.43 -11.01 -0.67
N ASP A 206 5.49 -9.94 0.12
CA ASP A 206 6.06 -9.97 1.47
C ASP A 206 5.07 -10.40 2.54
N TYR A 207 3.78 -10.40 2.21
CA TYR A 207 2.74 -10.76 3.16
C TYR A 207 1.74 -11.76 2.60
N ARG A 208 1.14 -12.53 3.49
CA ARG A 208 -0.11 -13.24 3.24
C ARG A 208 -1.24 -12.43 3.86
N SER A 209 -2.33 -12.28 3.11
CA SER A 209 -3.54 -11.68 3.65
C SER A 209 -4.75 -12.59 3.50
N ALA A 210 -5.63 -12.51 4.49
CA ALA A 210 -6.94 -13.13 4.47
C ALA A 210 -7.99 -12.05 4.74
N SER A 211 -8.87 -11.82 3.78
CA SER A 211 -9.90 -10.79 3.86
C SER A 211 -11.18 -11.33 4.50
N LEU A 212 -11.79 -10.51 5.35
CA LEU A 212 -13.12 -10.71 5.88
C LEU A 212 -14.03 -9.62 5.35
N SER A 213 -15.13 -10.03 4.74
CA SER A 213 -16.23 -9.13 4.40
C SER A 213 -16.99 -8.74 5.66
N LEU A 214 -17.40 -7.49 5.72
CA LEU A 214 -18.19 -6.92 6.81
C LEU A 214 -19.68 -6.88 6.43
N PRO A 215 -20.62 -6.97 7.40
CA PRO A 215 -20.40 -7.00 8.86
C PRO A 215 -19.93 -8.38 9.38
N LEU A 216 -19.21 -8.39 10.50
CA LEU A 216 -18.77 -9.63 11.14
C LEU A 216 -19.92 -10.32 11.86
N SER A 217 -20.33 -11.48 11.36
CA SER A 217 -21.18 -12.41 12.10
C SER A 217 -20.36 -13.34 13.00
N ASP A 218 -21.00 -14.03 13.96
CA ASP A 218 -20.35 -15.06 14.77
C ASP A 218 -19.76 -16.21 13.92
N ALA A 219 -20.38 -16.50 12.77
CA ALA A 219 -19.85 -17.45 11.81
C ALA A 219 -18.60 -16.89 11.10
N THR A 220 -18.63 -15.62 10.71
CA THR A 220 -17.48 -14.92 10.09
C THR A 220 -16.29 -14.90 11.05
N TYR A 221 -16.52 -14.62 12.33
CA TYR A 221 -15.46 -14.59 13.34
C TYR A 221 -14.84 -15.98 13.58
N ARG A 222 -15.67 -17.04 13.69
CA ARG A 222 -15.18 -18.42 13.82
C ARG A 222 -14.34 -18.84 12.62
N ARG A 223 -14.85 -18.62 11.41
CA ARG A 223 -14.14 -18.91 10.17
C ARG A 223 -12.81 -18.16 10.09
N TRP A 224 -12.80 -16.90 10.50
CA TRP A 224 -11.57 -16.11 10.54
C TRP A 224 -10.54 -16.69 11.48
N ARG A 225 -10.95 -17.03 12.71
CA ARG A 225 -10.07 -17.65 13.71
C ARG A 225 -9.47 -18.96 13.18
N GLU A 226 -10.28 -19.80 12.54
CA GLU A 226 -9.79 -21.03 11.91
C GLU A 226 -8.79 -20.76 10.78
N MET A 227 -9.06 -19.78 9.92
CA MET A 227 -8.14 -19.38 8.87
C MET A 227 -6.82 -18.88 9.41
N VAL A 228 -6.84 -18.09 10.50
CA VAL A 228 -5.61 -17.59 11.11
C VAL A 228 -4.81 -18.74 11.72
N TYR A 229 -5.43 -19.62 12.50
CA TYR A 229 -4.72 -20.77 13.07
C TYR A 229 -4.15 -21.69 11.99
N LYS A 230 -4.91 -21.94 10.93
CA LYS A 230 -4.43 -22.73 9.79
C LYS A 230 -3.22 -22.06 9.14
N THR A 231 -3.32 -20.76 8.87
CA THR A 231 -2.21 -19.98 8.30
C THR A 231 -0.99 -20.09 9.20
N GLU A 232 -1.13 -19.84 10.50
CA GLU A 232 -0.03 -19.90 11.47
C GLU A 232 0.62 -21.29 11.54
N ASP A 233 -0.17 -22.37 11.51
CA ASP A 233 0.34 -23.74 11.51
C ASP A 233 1.13 -24.05 10.21
N GLU A 234 0.62 -23.64 9.05
CA GLU A 234 1.35 -23.72 7.78
C GLU A 234 2.68 -22.96 7.84
N MET A 235 2.71 -21.78 8.46
CA MET A 235 3.92 -20.96 8.58
C MET A 235 4.94 -21.60 9.52
N ARG A 236 4.49 -22.13 10.66
CA ARG A 236 5.35 -22.87 11.59
C ARG A 236 5.95 -24.11 10.93
N LYS A 237 5.20 -24.77 10.03
CA LYS A 237 5.71 -25.87 9.22
C LYS A 237 6.77 -25.40 8.22
N GLU A 238 6.54 -24.31 7.49
CA GLU A 238 7.52 -23.73 6.54
C GLU A 238 8.84 -23.35 7.23
N ILE A 239 8.78 -22.75 8.42
CA ILE A 239 9.96 -22.40 9.22
C ILE A 239 10.73 -23.67 9.64
N ARG A 240 10.02 -24.71 10.09
CA ARG A 240 10.64 -25.97 10.55
C ARG A 240 11.28 -26.76 9.42
N THR A 241 10.70 -26.76 8.22
CA THR A 241 11.23 -27.51 7.08
C THR A 241 12.41 -26.81 6.41
N GLY A 242 12.75 -25.59 6.83
CA GLY A 242 13.86 -24.83 6.26
C GLY A 242 13.69 -24.55 4.77
N SER A 243 12.45 -24.61 4.26
CA SER A 243 12.12 -24.38 2.86
C SER A 243 12.24 -22.88 2.56
N ARG A 244 13.48 -22.40 2.46
CA ARG A 244 13.79 -21.09 1.89
C ARG A 244 13.59 -21.21 0.38
N TYR A 245 12.49 -20.63 -0.08
CA TYR A 245 12.33 -20.29 -1.50
C TYR A 245 13.17 -19.06 -1.83
#